data_AF-A0A1B2HP91-F1
#
_entry.id   AF-A0A1B2HP91-F1
#
_cell.length_a   1.000
_cell.length_b   1.000
_cell.length_c   1.000
_cell.angle_alpha   90.00
_cell.angle_beta   90.00
_cell.angle_gamma   90.00
#
_symmetry.space_group_name_H-M   'P 1'
#
loop_
_entity.id
_entity.type
_entity.pdbx_description
1 polymer ?
#
loop_
_entity_poly.entity_id
_entity_poly.type
_entity_poly.pdbx_seq_one_letter_code
_entity_poly.pdbx_strand_id
1 'polypeptide(L)'
;MITVRFTVFGGVGAWVADREVDLGQAQRRAVLGVLLVTPGVAVGADELVDRVWGAAAPERARGQLRTWLWRLRQAVPGVISREGSGYVARVDPLSVDLHRFRALAATDPGAALALAQEPLLSTLDTPWARQLRASFAAEFEAVRRDHVDARLQAGGHAELVDELRLQASGQPLDERVAAQLVEALHGTGRTQEALAHLDSVVARLASELGAEPGGLLTTVRRRLLAARGSCPRPKPFTGRAAELAALDRAPAGSW
;
A
#
# COMPACT_ATOMS: atom_id res chain seq x y z
N MET A 1 2.76 -11.65 31.44
CA MET A 1 1.86 -12.28 30.45
C MET A 1 2.74 -12.91 29.39
N ILE A 2 2.46 -14.15 28.99
CA ILE A 2 3.20 -14.79 27.90
C ILE A 2 2.72 -14.15 26.60
N THR A 3 3.60 -13.42 25.92
CA THR A 3 3.27 -12.79 24.63
C THR A 3 3.21 -13.87 23.57
N VAL A 4 2.03 -14.04 22.97
CA VAL A 4 1.82 -14.90 21.81
C VAL A 4 1.73 -14.01 20.58
N ARG A 5 2.41 -14.39 19.50
CA ARG A 5 2.37 -13.69 18.20
C ARG A 5 1.98 -14.66 17.11
N PHE A 6 1.22 -14.18 16.13
CA PHE A 6 0.79 -14.96 14.98
C PHE A 6 1.17 -14.29 13.67
N THR A 7 1.42 -15.11 12.65
CA THR A 7 1.54 -14.65 11.27
C THR A 7 0.44 -15.28 10.42
N VAL A 8 -0.16 -14.48 9.56
CA VAL A 8 -1.09 -14.92 8.51
C VAL A 8 -0.67 -14.41 7.12
N PHE A 9 0.29 -13.49 7.02
CA PHE A 9 0.99 -13.24 5.77
C PHE A 9 1.93 -14.42 5.48
N GLY A 10 1.83 -14.98 4.27
CA GLY A 10 2.48 -16.23 3.93
C GLY A 10 1.80 -17.42 4.63
N GLY A 11 2.61 -18.28 5.23
CA GLY A 11 2.13 -19.43 6.01
C GLY A 11 1.65 -19.03 7.41
N VAL A 12 0.63 -19.72 7.92
CA VAL A 12 0.14 -19.47 9.27
C VAL A 12 1.16 -19.99 10.30
N GLY A 13 1.62 -19.10 11.18
CA GLY A 13 2.61 -19.38 12.22
C GLY A 13 2.18 -18.85 13.59
N ALA A 14 2.77 -19.40 14.66
CA ALA A 14 2.58 -18.93 16.02
C ALA A 14 3.89 -18.98 16.80
N TRP A 15 4.13 -17.96 17.63
CA TRP A 15 5.29 -17.86 18.51
C TRP A 15 4.84 -17.57 19.93
N VAL A 16 5.44 -18.26 20.89
CA VAL A 16 5.19 -18.07 22.33
C VAL A 16 6.54 -17.74 22.97
N ALA A 17 6.68 -16.52 23.51
CA ALA A 17 7.97 -16.02 24.01
C ALA A 17 9.13 -16.27 23.01
N ASP A 18 8.89 -15.88 21.75
CA ASP A 18 9.79 -16.02 20.59
C ASP A 18 10.16 -17.43 20.14
N ARG A 19 9.57 -18.46 20.74
CA ARG A 19 9.70 -19.85 20.25
C ARG A 19 8.55 -20.19 19.32
N GLU A 20 8.88 -20.67 18.13
CA GLU A 20 7.89 -21.15 17.18
C GLU A 20 7.15 -22.37 17.75
N VAL A 21 5.82 -22.34 17.63
CA VAL A 21 4.94 -23.43 18.05
C VAL A 21 4.64 -24.34 16.86
N ASP A 22 4.76 -25.65 17.06
CA ASP A 22 4.40 -26.63 16.02
C ASP A 22 2.86 -26.70 15.81
N LEU A 23 2.40 -25.90 14.85
CA LEU A 23 1.02 -25.92 14.36
C LEU A 23 0.75 -27.04 13.35
N GLY A 24 1.73 -27.89 13.02
CA GLY A 24 1.60 -29.10 12.21
C GLY A 24 1.50 -28.84 10.71
N GLN A 25 0.69 -29.65 10.02
CA GLN A 25 0.54 -29.56 8.56
C GLN A 25 -0.23 -28.30 8.13
N ALA A 26 0.02 -27.84 6.90
CA ALA A 26 -0.53 -26.60 6.34
C ALA A 26 -2.06 -26.45 6.52
N GLN A 27 -2.85 -27.50 6.25
CA GLN A 27 -4.31 -27.44 6.42
C GLN A 27 -4.74 -27.24 7.88
N ARG A 28 -4.01 -27.83 8.85
CA ARG A 28 -4.26 -27.57 10.28
C ARG A 28 -3.96 -26.12 10.62
N ARG A 29 -2.87 -25.55 10.10
CA ARG A 29 -2.55 -24.13 10.31
C ARG A 29 -3.57 -23.21 9.64
N ALA A 30 -4.09 -23.59 8.47
CA ALA A 30 -5.13 -22.84 7.76
C ALA A 30 -6.41 -22.68 8.59
N VAL A 31 -6.84 -23.70 9.35
CA VAL A 31 -7.98 -23.57 10.29
C VAL A 31 -7.75 -22.44 11.29
N LEU A 32 -6.54 -22.36 11.87
CA LEU A 32 -6.20 -21.27 12.77
C LEU A 32 -6.17 -19.93 12.03
N GLY A 33 -5.56 -19.88 10.85
CA GLY A 33 -5.50 -18.67 10.01
C GLY A 33 -6.88 -18.08 9.72
N VAL A 34 -7.86 -18.91 9.36
CA VAL A 34 -9.25 -18.48 9.12
C VAL A 34 -9.86 -17.78 10.34
N LEU A 35 -9.57 -18.28 11.55
CA LEU A 35 -10.04 -17.67 12.80
C LEU A 35 -9.28 -16.37 13.14
N LEU A 36 -7.98 -16.31 12.81
CA LEU A 36 -7.12 -15.16 13.09
C LEU A 36 -7.35 -13.97 12.14
N VAL A 37 -7.90 -14.20 10.95
CA VAL A 37 -8.29 -13.11 10.03
C VAL A 37 -9.37 -12.22 10.67
N THR A 38 -10.23 -12.78 11.52
CA THR A 38 -11.31 -12.05 12.20
C THR A 38 -11.39 -12.46 13.67
N PRO A 39 -10.41 -12.04 14.51
CA PRO A 39 -10.36 -12.41 15.91
C PRO A 39 -11.58 -11.87 16.65
N GLY A 40 -12.07 -12.63 17.63
CA GLY A 40 -13.28 -12.29 18.39
C GLY A 40 -14.61 -12.60 17.70
N VAL A 41 -14.61 -12.99 16.42
CA VAL A 41 -15.83 -13.38 15.69
C VAL A 41 -15.94 -14.90 15.61
N ALA A 42 -17.10 -15.44 15.99
CA ALA A 42 -17.37 -16.87 15.91
C ALA A 42 -17.64 -17.30 14.46
N VAL A 43 -16.92 -18.32 13.99
CA VAL A 43 -17.09 -18.93 12.67
C VAL A 43 -17.71 -20.32 12.85
N GLY A 44 -18.78 -20.60 12.10
CA GLY A 44 -19.49 -21.88 12.17
C GLY A 44 -18.61 -23.05 11.73
N ALA A 45 -18.90 -24.26 12.22
CA ALA A 45 -18.12 -25.45 11.83
C ALA A 45 -18.18 -25.72 10.31
N ASP A 46 -19.35 -25.56 9.69
CA ASP A 46 -19.53 -25.77 8.24
C ASP A 46 -18.84 -24.70 7.42
N GLU A 47 -18.90 -23.46 7.90
CA GLU A 47 -18.19 -22.34 7.29
C GLU A 47 -16.67 -22.51 7.38
N LEU A 48 -16.14 -22.99 8.52
CA LEU A 48 -14.72 -23.35 8.61
C LEU A 48 -14.35 -24.47 7.62
N VAL A 49 -15.23 -25.45 7.44
CA VAL A 49 -15.00 -26.50 6.44
C VAL A 49 -14.97 -25.91 5.03
N ASP A 50 -15.94 -25.09 4.67
CA ASP A 50 -15.99 -24.45 3.35
C ASP A 50 -14.77 -23.53 3.11
N ARG A 51 -14.39 -22.70 4.09
CA ARG A 51 -13.25 -21.79 3.95
C ARG A 51 -11.91 -22.53 3.80
N VAL A 52 -11.73 -23.67 4.48
CA VAL A 52 -10.45 -24.41 4.47
C VAL A 52 -10.36 -25.43 3.33
N TRP A 53 -11.46 -26.07 2.95
CA TRP A 53 -11.45 -27.11 1.91
C TRP A 53 -12.22 -26.75 0.65
N GLY A 54 -13.20 -25.85 0.73
CA GLY A 54 -14.11 -25.51 -0.38
C GLY A 54 -14.76 -26.74 -0.99
N ALA A 55 -14.79 -26.81 -2.32
CA ALA A 55 -15.34 -27.93 -3.06
C ALA A 55 -14.58 -29.27 -2.85
N ALA A 56 -13.35 -29.24 -2.33
CA ALA A 56 -12.54 -30.42 -2.08
C ALA A 56 -12.72 -30.98 -0.65
N ALA A 57 -13.83 -30.64 0.03
CA ALA A 57 -14.13 -31.09 1.38
C ALA A 57 -14.25 -32.64 1.44
N PRO A 58 -13.47 -33.32 2.31
CA PRO A 58 -13.63 -34.75 2.53
C PRO A 58 -14.98 -35.09 3.15
N GLU A 59 -15.50 -36.30 2.93
CA GLU A 59 -16.75 -36.77 3.57
C GLU A 59 -16.74 -36.62 5.11
N ARG A 60 -15.57 -36.77 5.73
CA ARG A 60 -15.36 -36.63 7.18
C ARG A 60 -14.76 -35.29 7.59
N ALA A 61 -14.93 -34.22 6.81
CA ALA A 61 -14.32 -32.90 7.07
C ALA A 61 -14.62 -32.38 8.48
N ARG A 62 -15.87 -32.47 8.96
CA ARG A 62 -16.23 -32.08 10.33
C ARG A 62 -15.46 -32.87 11.39
N GLY A 63 -15.24 -34.17 11.17
CA GLY A 63 -14.46 -35.01 12.08
C GLY A 63 -12.98 -34.62 12.11
N GLN A 64 -12.41 -34.32 10.94
CA GLN A 64 -11.04 -33.83 10.81
C GLN A 64 -10.87 -32.46 11.47
N LEU A 65 -11.81 -31.54 11.23
CA LEU A 65 -11.83 -30.20 11.84
C LEU A 65 -11.80 -30.29 13.37
N ARG A 66 -12.65 -31.12 14.00
CA ARG A 66 -12.62 -31.31 15.47
C ARG A 66 -11.26 -31.80 15.97
N THR A 67 -10.65 -32.75 15.26
CA THR A 67 -9.33 -33.30 15.61
C THR A 67 -8.25 -32.22 15.52
N TRP A 68 -8.28 -31.41 14.46
CA TRP A 68 -7.34 -30.31 14.27
C TRP A 68 -7.52 -29.20 15.30
N LEU A 69 -8.75 -28.80 15.59
CA LEU A 69 -9.07 -27.83 16.64
C LEU A 69 -8.61 -28.31 18.02
N TRP A 70 -8.77 -29.60 18.33
CA TRP A 70 -8.24 -30.17 19.57
C TRP A 70 -6.72 -30.05 19.63
N ARG A 71 -5.99 -30.43 18.56
CA ARG A 71 -4.52 -30.30 18.51
C ARG A 71 -4.05 -28.84 18.58
N LEU A 72 -4.75 -27.93 17.90
CA LEU A 72 -4.44 -26.50 17.95
C LEU A 72 -4.64 -25.93 19.36
N ARG A 73 -5.70 -26.34 20.08
CA ARG A 73 -5.90 -25.92 21.48
C ARG A 73 -4.81 -26.40 22.42
N GLN A 74 -4.19 -27.54 22.13
CA GLN A 74 -3.03 -28.01 22.90
C GLN A 74 -1.76 -27.21 22.56
N ALA A 75 -1.57 -26.90 21.27
CA ALA A 75 -0.40 -26.16 20.80
C ALA A 75 -0.42 -24.68 21.24
N VAL A 76 -1.60 -24.05 21.19
CA VAL A 76 -1.83 -22.64 21.58
C VAL A 76 -2.99 -22.55 22.59
N PRO A 77 -2.73 -22.86 23.88
CA PRO A 77 -3.75 -22.85 24.92
C PRO A 77 -4.43 -21.49 25.08
N GLY A 78 -5.75 -21.49 25.28
CA GLY A 78 -6.55 -20.27 25.50
C GLY A 78 -6.89 -19.46 24.24
N VAL A 79 -6.30 -19.79 23.09
CA VAL A 79 -6.48 -19.03 21.84
C VAL A 79 -7.78 -19.37 21.14
N ILE A 80 -8.19 -20.65 21.11
CA ILE A 80 -9.39 -21.10 20.38
C ILE A 80 -10.48 -21.53 21.36
N SER A 81 -11.56 -20.75 21.40
CA SER A 81 -12.74 -21.05 22.21
C SER A 81 -13.90 -21.53 21.34
N ARG A 82 -14.85 -22.25 21.94
CA ARG A 82 -16.12 -22.61 21.30
C ARG A 82 -17.18 -21.63 21.77
N GLU A 83 -17.96 -21.09 20.84
CA GLU A 83 -19.05 -20.15 21.13
C GLU A 83 -20.28 -20.60 20.36
N GLY A 84 -21.27 -21.12 21.09
CA GLY A 84 -22.42 -21.83 20.51
C GLY A 84 -22.00 -22.99 19.60
N SER A 85 -22.42 -22.94 18.34
CA SER A 85 -22.10 -23.91 17.29
C SER A 85 -20.78 -23.62 16.55
N GLY A 86 -20.13 -22.49 16.83
CA GLY A 86 -18.93 -22.02 16.15
C GLY A 86 -17.66 -22.02 17.00
N TYR A 87 -16.59 -21.53 16.40
CA TYR A 87 -15.28 -21.38 17.00
C TYR A 87 -14.76 -19.96 16.82
N VAL A 88 -14.05 -19.46 17.82
CA VAL A 88 -13.56 -18.08 17.86
C VAL A 88 -12.11 -18.05 18.32
N ALA A 89 -11.30 -17.22 17.68
CA ALA A 89 -9.97 -16.88 18.19
C ALA A 89 -10.09 -15.75 19.23
N ARG A 90 -9.70 -16.02 20.47
CA ARG A 90 -9.65 -15.06 21.59
C ARG A 90 -8.21 -14.61 21.78
N VAL A 91 -7.80 -13.65 20.96
CA VAL A 91 -6.45 -13.05 20.98
C VAL A 91 -6.57 -11.54 20.89
N ASP A 92 -5.55 -10.83 21.37
CA ASP A 92 -5.38 -9.42 21.04
C ASP A 92 -5.19 -9.31 19.52
N PRO A 93 -6.00 -8.53 18.78
CA PRO A 93 -5.80 -8.33 17.34
C PRO A 93 -4.37 -7.94 16.99
N LEU A 94 -3.70 -7.11 17.79
CA LEU A 94 -2.33 -6.66 17.52
C LEU A 94 -1.26 -7.76 17.63
N SER A 95 -1.63 -8.93 18.18
CA SER A 95 -0.77 -10.12 18.15
C SER A 95 -0.70 -10.78 16.77
N VAL A 96 -1.59 -10.41 15.84
CA VAL A 96 -1.66 -10.93 14.47
C VAL A 96 -1.13 -9.89 13.50
N ASP A 97 -0.16 -10.27 12.67
CA ASP A 97 0.49 -9.40 11.67
C ASP A 97 -0.50 -8.66 10.74
N LEU A 98 -1.61 -9.26 10.31
CA LEU A 98 -2.65 -8.61 9.51
C LEU A 98 -3.29 -7.40 10.22
N HIS A 99 -3.64 -7.54 11.50
CA HIS A 99 -4.25 -6.42 12.23
C HIS A 99 -3.20 -5.41 12.69
N ARG A 100 -1.96 -5.86 12.89
CA ARG A 100 -0.82 -4.96 13.09
C ARG A 100 -0.51 -4.13 11.83
N PHE A 101 -0.61 -4.72 10.64
CA PHE A 101 -0.55 -4.01 9.36
C PHE A 101 -1.60 -2.89 9.33
N ARG A 102 -2.86 -3.21 9.64
CA ARG A 102 -3.97 -2.24 9.68
C ARG A 102 -3.75 -1.10 10.66
N ALA A 103 -3.25 -1.42 11.85
CA ALA A 103 -2.95 -0.41 12.86
C ALA A 103 -1.80 0.52 12.43
N LEU A 104 -0.76 -0.05 11.82
CA LEU A 104 0.40 0.71 11.33
C LEU A 104 0.11 1.49 10.05
N ALA A 105 -0.84 1.07 9.24
CA ALA A 105 -1.19 1.72 7.97
C ALA A 105 -1.45 3.23 8.11
N ALA A 106 -2.00 3.67 9.25
CA ALA A 106 -2.27 5.08 9.50
C ALA A 106 -1.09 5.87 10.10
N THR A 107 -0.15 5.21 10.78
CA THR A 107 0.90 5.87 11.57
C THR A 107 2.31 5.69 11.00
N ASP A 108 2.57 4.52 10.44
CA ASP A 108 3.83 4.15 9.78
C ASP A 108 3.53 3.18 8.62
N PRO A 109 3.12 3.71 7.46
CA PRO A 109 2.83 2.91 6.27
C PRO A 109 4.01 2.04 5.83
N GLY A 110 5.26 2.49 6.05
CA GLY A 110 6.46 1.74 5.66
C GLY A 110 6.61 0.46 6.49
N ALA A 111 6.46 0.57 7.82
CA ALA A 111 6.45 -0.59 8.70
C ALA A 111 5.25 -1.52 8.44
N ALA A 112 4.09 -0.97 8.08
CA ALA A 112 2.94 -1.77 7.67
C ALA A 112 3.28 -2.63 6.45
N LEU A 113 3.74 -2.01 5.35
CA LEU A 113 4.08 -2.71 4.11
C LEU A 113 5.14 -3.81 4.32
N ALA A 114 6.11 -3.58 5.21
CA ALA A 114 7.13 -4.58 5.55
C ALA A 114 6.58 -5.86 6.21
N LEU A 115 5.40 -5.81 6.84
CA LEU A 115 4.72 -7.00 7.39
C LEU A 115 4.03 -7.83 6.31
N ALA A 116 3.60 -7.21 5.21
CA ALA A 116 2.76 -7.81 4.18
C ALA A 116 3.55 -8.17 2.91
N GLN A 117 4.75 -8.75 3.08
CA GLN A 117 5.61 -9.15 1.95
C GLN A 117 5.13 -10.43 1.25
N GLU A 118 4.36 -11.26 1.94
CA GLU A 118 3.80 -12.49 1.40
C GLU A 118 2.27 -12.44 1.31
N PRO A 119 1.65 -13.16 0.37
CA PRO A 119 0.19 -13.22 0.26
C PRO A 119 -0.46 -13.75 1.54
N LEU A 120 -1.59 -13.17 1.94
CA LEU A 120 -2.38 -13.70 3.06
C LEU A 120 -2.76 -15.18 2.84
N LEU A 121 -2.51 -15.99 3.86
CA LEU A 121 -2.82 -17.42 3.89
C LEU A 121 -2.32 -18.14 2.63
N SER A 122 -1.04 -17.95 2.28
CA SER A 122 -0.44 -18.45 1.02
C SER A 122 -0.58 -19.97 0.83
N THR A 123 -0.75 -20.71 1.93
CA THR A 123 -0.97 -22.16 1.92
C THR A 123 -2.40 -22.59 1.59
N LEU A 124 -3.33 -21.64 1.39
CA LEU A 124 -4.75 -21.89 1.19
C LEU A 124 -5.23 -21.31 -0.16
N ASP A 125 -5.76 -22.18 -1.02
CA ASP A 125 -6.27 -21.79 -2.34
C ASP A 125 -7.75 -22.16 -2.55
N THR A 126 -8.58 -21.75 -1.59
CA THR A 126 -10.04 -21.83 -1.69
C THR A 126 -10.63 -20.55 -2.30
N PRO A 127 -11.87 -20.58 -2.84
CA PRO A 127 -12.55 -19.37 -3.32
C PRO A 127 -12.58 -18.26 -2.27
N TRP A 128 -12.83 -18.61 -1.01
CA TRP A 128 -12.80 -17.67 0.11
C TRP A 128 -11.41 -17.02 0.30
N ALA A 129 -10.33 -17.80 0.26
CA ALA A 129 -8.96 -17.28 0.43
C ALA A 129 -8.55 -16.36 -0.74
N ARG A 130 -8.97 -16.68 -1.97
CA ARG A 130 -8.77 -15.81 -3.14
C ARG A 130 -9.52 -14.50 -3.00
N GLN A 131 -10.78 -14.54 -2.57
CA GLN A 131 -11.56 -13.33 -2.33
C GLN A 131 -10.95 -12.46 -1.22
N LEU A 132 -10.51 -13.08 -0.11
CA LEU A 132 -9.83 -12.38 0.96
C LEU A 132 -8.57 -11.66 0.46
N ARG A 133 -7.73 -12.35 -0.33
CA ARG A 133 -6.53 -11.75 -0.93
C ARG A 133 -6.87 -10.62 -1.89
N ALA A 134 -7.93 -10.74 -2.69
CA ALA A 134 -8.35 -9.67 -3.59
C ALA A 134 -8.82 -8.42 -2.82
N SER A 135 -9.61 -8.60 -1.76
CA SER A 135 -10.02 -7.49 -0.88
C SER A 135 -8.81 -6.85 -0.18
N PHE A 136 -7.88 -7.65 0.31
CA PHE A 136 -6.66 -7.14 0.94
C PHE A 136 -5.73 -6.45 -0.06
N ALA A 137 -5.65 -6.88 -1.32
CA ALA A 137 -4.82 -6.23 -2.33
C ALA A 137 -5.23 -4.77 -2.55
N ALA A 138 -6.53 -4.47 -2.53
CA ALA A 138 -7.02 -3.10 -2.61
C ALA A 138 -6.63 -2.28 -1.37
N GLU A 139 -6.70 -2.87 -0.18
CA GLU A 139 -6.26 -2.26 1.08
C GLU A 139 -4.75 -1.97 1.08
N PHE A 140 -3.94 -2.96 0.70
CA PHE A 140 -2.49 -2.86 0.59
C PHE A 140 -2.07 -1.76 -0.38
N GLU A 141 -2.72 -1.70 -1.54
CA GLU A 141 -2.42 -0.69 -2.55
C GLU A 141 -2.78 0.72 -2.08
N ALA A 142 -3.85 0.89 -1.30
CA ALA A 142 -4.16 2.19 -0.69
C ALA A 142 -3.05 2.65 0.28
N VAL A 143 -2.59 1.75 1.17
CA VAL A 143 -1.50 2.02 2.11
C VAL A 143 -0.19 2.31 1.37
N ARG A 144 0.09 1.59 0.29
CA ARG A 144 1.27 1.83 -0.55
C ARG A 144 1.25 3.24 -1.15
N ARG A 145 0.09 3.68 -1.67
CA ARG A 145 -0.06 5.05 -2.20
C ARG A 145 0.09 6.11 -1.11
N ASP A 146 -0.46 5.88 0.07
CA ASP A 146 -0.30 6.79 1.22
C ASP A 146 1.17 6.86 1.68
N HIS A 147 1.90 5.74 1.64
CA HIS A 147 3.33 5.70 1.94
C HIS A 147 4.15 6.55 0.97
N VAL A 148 3.84 6.47 -0.33
CA VAL A 148 4.49 7.29 -1.37
C VAL A 148 4.24 8.77 -1.10
N ASP A 149 3.00 9.17 -0.80
CA ASP A 149 2.69 10.57 -0.47
C ASP A 149 3.48 11.05 0.76
N ALA A 150 3.56 10.24 1.81
CA ALA A 150 4.35 10.56 3.00
C ALA A 150 5.84 10.73 2.68
N ARG A 151 6.42 9.86 1.83
CA ARG A 151 7.82 9.97 1.39
C ARG A 151 8.08 11.21 0.54
N LEU A 152 7.14 11.60 -0.33
CA LEU A 152 7.24 12.86 -1.09
C LEU A 152 7.23 14.07 -0.13
N GLN A 153 6.32 14.11 0.83
CA GLN A 153 6.28 15.18 1.84
C GLN A 153 7.55 15.24 2.71
N ALA A 154 8.19 14.10 2.97
CA ALA A 154 9.45 14.01 3.70
C ALA A 154 10.70 14.40 2.87
N GLY A 155 10.54 14.73 1.58
CA GLY A 155 11.65 15.15 0.72
C GLY A 155 12.29 14.04 -0.12
N GLY A 156 11.80 12.80 -0.04
CA GLY A 156 12.32 11.61 -0.74
C GLY A 156 12.03 11.56 -2.25
N HIS A 157 12.02 12.71 -2.93
CA HIS A 157 11.57 12.86 -4.31
C HIS A 157 12.44 12.09 -5.30
N ALA A 158 13.77 12.15 -5.17
CA ALA A 158 14.71 11.58 -6.14
C ALA A 158 14.60 10.05 -6.27
N GLU A 159 14.41 9.36 -5.15
CA GLU A 159 14.31 7.90 -5.08
C GLU A 159 13.00 7.37 -5.69
N LEU A 160 11.95 8.20 -5.73
CA LEU A 160 10.62 7.80 -6.16
C LEU A 160 10.36 8.05 -7.65
N VAL A 161 11.16 8.87 -8.34
CA VAL A 161 10.88 9.27 -9.73
C VAL A 161 10.77 8.06 -10.66
N ASP A 162 11.71 7.12 -10.60
CA ASP A 162 11.74 5.99 -11.53
C ASP A 162 10.64 4.98 -11.23
N GLU A 163 10.34 4.74 -9.96
CA GLU A 163 9.21 3.92 -9.53
C GLU A 163 7.88 4.50 -10.03
N LEU A 164 7.67 5.81 -9.82
CA LEU A 164 6.46 6.51 -10.21
C LEU A 164 6.29 6.59 -11.74
N ARG A 165 7.39 6.69 -12.50
CA ARG A 165 7.35 6.60 -13.97
C ARG A 165 6.85 5.25 -14.45
N LEU A 166 7.35 4.17 -13.85
CA LEU A 166 6.91 2.83 -14.20
C LEU A 166 5.41 2.67 -13.92
N GLN A 167 4.96 3.15 -12.75
CA GLN A 167 3.53 3.11 -12.38
C GLN A 167 2.67 3.95 -13.33
N ALA A 168 3.09 5.18 -13.65
CA ALA A 168 2.39 6.06 -14.58
C ALA A 168 2.28 5.46 -15.99
N SER A 169 3.28 4.68 -16.44
CA SER A 169 3.24 4.00 -17.74
C SER A 169 2.21 2.86 -17.79
N GLY A 170 2.03 2.14 -16.67
CA GLY A 170 1.05 1.06 -16.57
C GLY A 170 -0.37 1.54 -16.23
N GLN A 171 -0.49 2.71 -15.58
CA GLN A 171 -1.76 3.30 -15.14
C GLN A 171 -1.85 4.78 -15.58
N PRO A 172 -1.87 5.05 -16.88
CA PRO A 172 -1.72 6.41 -17.40
C PRO A 172 -2.92 7.35 -17.17
N LEU A 173 -4.08 6.80 -16.78
CA LEU A 173 -5.27 7.56 -16.41
C LEU A 173 -5.46 7.67 -14.89
N ASP A 174 -4.54 7.11 -14.09
CA ASP A 174 -4.58 7.27 -12.63
C ASP A 174 -4.04 8.67 -12.25
N GLU A 175 -4.97 9.56 -11.93
CA GLU A 175 -4.68 10.94 -11.56
C GLU A 175 -3.76 11.08 -10.34
N ARG A 176 -3.83 10.13 -9.39
CA ARG A 176 -3.02 10.19 -8.17
C ARG A 176 -1.57 9.84 -8.48
N VAL A 177 -1.34 8.79 -9.26
CA VAL A 177 0.01 8.42 -9.72
C VAL A 177 0.63 9.54 -10.55
N ALA A 178 -0.16 10.16 -11.44
CA ALA A 178 0.29 11.33 -12.20
C ALA A 178 0.65 12.50 -11.28
N ALA A 179 -0.20 12.84 -10.30
CA ALA A 179 0.06 13.90 -9.33
C ALA A 179 1.36 13.65 -8.55
N GLN A 180 1.56 12.42 -8.05
CA GLN A 180 2.76 12.02 -7.32
C GLN A 180 4.04 12.15 -8.17
N LEU A 181 4.01 11.71 -9.44
CA LEU A 181 5.15 11.84 -10.35
C LEU A 181 5.49 13.31 -10.62
N VAL A 182 4.47 14.15 -10.80
CA VAL A 182 4.65 15.59 -11.01
C VAL A 182 5.29 16.25 -9.77
N GLU A 183 4.85 15.89 -8.56
CA GLU A 183 5.45 16.37 -7.31
C GLU A 183 6.92 15.88 -7.17
N ALA A 184 7.20 14.62 -7.47
CA ALA A 184 8.56 14.06 -7.47
C ALA A 184 9.51 14.78 -8.45
N LEU A 185 9.06 15.01 -9.68
CA LEU A 185 9.83 15.74 -10.69
C LEU A 185 10.07 17.18 -10.29
N HIS A 186 9.08 17.86 -9.71
CA HIS A 186 9.24 19.22 -9.24
C HIS A 186 10.22 19.31 -8.07
N GLY A 187 10.11 18.43 -7.07
CA GLY A 187 10.99 18.39 -5.90
C GLY A 187 12.46 18.06 -6.23
N THR A 188 12.72 17.42 -7.38
CA THR A 188 14.08 17.20 -7.91
C THR A 188 14.59 18.33 -8.81
N GLY A 189 13.84 19.43 -8.95
CA GLY A 189 14.19 20.58 -9.79
C GLY A 189 13.79 20.44 -11.26
N ARG A 190 13.20 19.31 -11.68
CA ARG A 190 12.79 19.00 -13.07
C ARG A 190 11.41 19.55 -13.39
N THR A 191 11.16 20.82 -13.05
CA THR A 191 9.83 21.44 -13.12
C THR A 191 9.23 21.47 -14.54
N GLN A 192 10.06 21.64 -15.58
CA GLN A 192 9.58 21.62 -16.96
C GLN A 192 9.03 20.25 -17.36
N GLU A 193 9.72 19.18 -16.96
CA GLU A 193 9.26 17.81 -17.20
C GLU A 193 7.97 17.52 -16.41
N ALA A 194 7.88 18.00 -15.17
CA ALA A 194 6.68 17.89 -14.34
C ALA A 194 5.45 18.52 -15.03
N LEU A 195 5.60 19.71 -15.61
CA LEU A 195 4.53 20.39 -16.34
C LEU A 195 4.16 19.70 -17.64
N ALA A 196 5.16 19.29 -18.43
CA ALA A 196 4.91 18.56 -19.67
C ALA A 196 4.15 17.25 -19.42
N HIS A 197 4.51 16.53 -18.35
CA HIS A 197 3.79 15.33 -17.94
C HIS A 197 2.35 15.64 -17.51
N LEU A 198 2.15 16.67 -16.67
CA LEU A 198 0.82 17.09 -16.24
C LEU A 198 -0.08 17.45 -17.44
N ASP A 199 0.42 18.26 -18.38
CA ASP A 199 -0.32 18.67 -19.56
C ASP A 199 -0.69 17.46 -20.45
N SER A 200 0.23 16.49 -20.59
CA SER A 200 -0.04 15.24 -21.31
C SER A 200 -1.15 14.41 -20.67
N VAL A 201 -1.17 14.31 -19.33
CA VAL A 201 -2.20 13.54 -18.61
C VAL A 201 -3.56 14.21 -18.74
N VAL A 202 -3.64 15.54 -18.58
CA VAL A 202 -4.88 16.30 -18.74
C VAL A 202 -5.45 16.17 -20.16
N ALA A 203 -4.59 16.30 -21.19
CA ALA A 203 -5.02 16.11 -22.57
C ALA A 203 -5.58 14.71 -22.82
N ARG A 204 -4.96 13.69 -22.21
CA ARG A 204 -5.37 12.29 -22.33
C ARG A 204 -6.69 11.99 -21.62
N LEU A 205 -6.90 12.52 -20.41
CA LEU A 205 -8.18 12.42 -19.70
C LEU A 205 -9.32 13.04 -20.52
N ALA A 206 -9.08 14.20 -21.12
CA ALA A 206 -10.05 14.86 -21.98
C ALA A 206 -10.34 14.05 -23.25
N SER A 207 -9.31 13.49 -23.91
CA SER A 207 -9.50 12.77 -25.17
C SER A 207 -10.07 11.36 -25.01
N GLU A 208 -9.66 10.62 -23.98
CA GLU A 208 -10.04 9.22 -23.78
C GLU A 208 -11.31 9.06 -22.93
N LEU A 209 -11.50 9.93 -21.92
CA LEU A 209 -12.64 9.85 -20.99
C LEU A 209 -13.64 10.99 -21.13
N GLY A 210 -13.31 12.06 -21.86
CA GLY A 210 -14.12 13.29 -21.86
C GLY A 210 -14.19 13.95 -20.48
N ALA A 211 -13.21 13.66 -19.61
CA ALA A 211 -13.21 14.10 -18.21
C ALA A 211 -12.33 15.33 -18.03
N GLU A 212 -12.79 16.25 -17.19
CA GLU A 212 -11.98 17.36 -16.68
C GLU A 212 -11.01 16.86 -15.59
N PRO A 213 -9.85 17.52 -15.39
CA PRO A 213 -8.90 17.11 -14.37
C PRO A 213 -9.49 17.22 -12.97
N GLY A 214 -9.31 16.19 -12.17
CA GLY A 214 -9.77 16.14 -10.80
C GLY A 214 -9.04 17.12 -9.86
N GLY A 215 -9.50 17.15 -8.61
CA GLY A 215 -9.01 18.07 -7.58
C GLY A 215 -7.52 17.88 -7.26
N LEU A 216 -6.99 16.66 -7.38
CA LEU A 216 -5.59 16.35 -7.15
C LEU A 216 -4.69 17.04 -8.18
N LEU A 217 -4.92 16.80 -9.47
CA LEU A 217 -4.16 17.43 -10.56
C LEU A 217 -4.30 18.94 -10.55
N THR A 218 -5.50 19.45 -10.28
CA THR A 218 -5.75 20.90 -10.14
C THR A 218 -4.94 21.52 -9.00
N THR A 219 -4.82 20.82 -7.87
CA THR A 219 -4.04 21.29 -6.72
C THR A 219 -2.54 21.29 -7.00
N VAL A 220 -2.02 20.22 -7.60
CA VAL A 220 -0.62 20.16 -8.03
C VAL A 220 -0.30 21.25 -9.05
N ARG A 221 -1.18 21.47 -10.04
CA ARG A 221 -1.02 22.54 -11.03
C ARG A 221 -0.89 23.91 -10.39
N ARG A 222 -1.77 24.23 -9.43
CA ARG A 222 -1.72 25.51 -8.68
C ARG A 222 -0.41 25.65 -7.92
N ARG A 223 0.06 24.59 -7.24
CA ARG A 223 1.34 24.59 -6.52
C ARG A 223 2.53 24.86 -7.46
N LEU A 224 2.59 24.18 -8.60
CA LEU A 224 3.66 24.38 -9.59
C LEU A 224 3.70 25.80 -10.15
N LEU A 225 2.53 26.37 -10.47
CA LEU A 225 2.44 27.74 -10.98
C LEU A 225 2.86 28.77 -9.92
N ALA A 226 2.46 28.55 -8.66
CA ALA A 226 2.90 29.40 -7.54
C ALA A 226 4.43 29.34 -7.34
N ALA A 227 5.03 28.14 -7.42
CA ALA A 227 6.47 27.96 -7.32
C ALA A 227 7.24 28.72 -8.43
N ARG A 228 6.74 28.70 -9.67
CA ARG A 228 7.31 29.51 -10.78
C ARG A 228 7.19 31.01 -10.53
N GLY A 229 6.09 31.47 -9.93
CA GLY A 229 5.88 32.88 -9.59
C GLY A 229 6.76 33.38 -8.44
N SER A 230 7.20 32.49 -7.56
CA SER A 230 8.08 32.79 -6.42
C SER A 230 9.56 32.81 -6.77
N CYS A 231 9.95 32.27 -7.94
CA CYS A 231 11.31 32.41 -8.43
C CYS A 231 11.60 33.91 -8.61
N PRO A 232 12.66 34.47 -7.99
CA PRO A 232 12.95 35.88 -8.16
C PRO A 232 13.07 36.14 -9.65
N ARG A 233 12.12 36.89 -10.21
CA ARG A 233 12.23 37.39 -11.58
C ARG A 233 13.63 37.98 -11.67
N PRO A 234 14.46 37.57 -12.65
CA PRO A 234 15.75 38.24 -12.84
C PRO A 234 15.39 39.72 -12.90
N LYS A 235 15.94 40.49 -11.93
CA LYS A 235 15.73 41.93 -11.92
C LYS A 235 16.05 42.37 -13.34
N PRO A 236 15.16 43.11 -14.02
CA PRO A 236 15.51 43.61 -15.34
C PRO A 236 16.88 44.28 -15.16
N PHE A 237 17.78 44.04 -16.11
CA PHE A 237 19.11 44.65 -16.11
C PHE A 237 18.97 46.15 -16.38
N THR A 238 18.25 46.85 -15.51
CA THR A 238 17.93 48.26 -15.56
C THR A 238 18.92 48.94 -14.64
N GLY A 239 19.85 49.63 -15.27
CA GLY A 239 20.98 50.30 -14.61
C GLY A 239 22.13 50.58 -15.59
N ARG A 240 22.24 49.79 -16.67
CA ARG A 240 23.26 49.96 -17.73
C ARG A 240 22.71 50.36 -19.09
N ALA A 241 21.47 50.86 -19.16
CA ALA A 241 20.90 51.37 -20.41
C ALA A 241 21.76 52.50 -21.01
N ALA A 242 22.39 53.32 -20.16
CA ALA A 242 23.32 54.35 -20.58
C ALA A 242 24.68 53.80 -21.10
N GLU A 243 25.17 52.70 -20.54
CA GLU A 243 26.42 52.04 -20.97
C GLU A 243 26.21 51.24 -22.27
N LEU A 244 25.05 50.59 -22.45
CA LEU A 244 24.66 49.95 -23.71
C LEU A 244 24.46 50.97 -24.83
N ALA A 245 23.83 52.12 -24.54
CA ALA A 245 23.71 53.23 -25.49
C ALA A 245 25.05 53.96 -25.78
N ALA A 246 26.10 53.73 -24.98
CA ALA A 246 27.45 54.21 -25.26
C ALA A 246 28.21 53.24 -26.17
N LEU A 247 27.97 51.92 -26.04
CA LEU A 247 28.47 50.89 -26.96
C LEU A 247 27.85 51.00 -28.35
N ASP A 248 26.55 51.27 -28.46
CA ASP A 248 25.87 51.48 -29.76
C ASP A 248 26.26 52.79 -30.47
N ARG A 249 26.87 53.75 -29.75
CA ARG A 249 27.40 55.01 -30.31
C ARG A 249 28.88 54.96 -30.63
N ALA A 250 29.58 53.86 -30.32
CA ALA A 250 30.94 53.69 -30.77
C ALA A 250 30.93 53.45 -32.29
N PRO A 251 31.62 54.27 -33.10
CA PRO A 251 31.74 53.97 -34.53
C PRO A 251 32.43 52.63 -34.66
N ALA A 252 31.88 51.75 -35.52
CA ALA A 252 32.52 50.51 -35.91
C ALA A 252 33.93 50.84 -36.42
N GLY A 253 34.92 50.68 -35.53
CA GLY A 253 36.33 50.85 -35.85
C GLY A 253 36.70 49.78 -36.85
N SER A 254 36.99 50.23 -38.06
CA SER A 254 37.60 49.47 -39.14
C SER A 254 38.80 48.67 -38.63
N TRP A 255 38.71 47.35 -38.74
CA TRP A 255 39.85 46.45 -38.90
C TRP A 255 39.77 45.82 -40.29
#